data_AF-A0A933EUB5-F1
#
_entry.id   AF-A0A933EUB5-F1
#
_cell.length_a   1.000
_cell.length_b   1.000
_cell.length_c   1.000
_cell.angle_alpha   90.00
_cell.angle_beta   90.00
_cell.angle_gamma   90.00
#
_symmetry.space_group_name_H-M   'P 1'
#
loop_
_entity.id
_entity.type
_entity.pdbx_description
1 polymer ?
#
loop_
_entity_poly.entity_id
_entity_poly.type
_entity_poly.pdbx_seq_one_letter_code
_entity_poly.pdbx_strand_id
1 'polypeptide(L)'
;MLTVSIMHEGHGLRAAPMIRARGVLLLCGAIAWPSVSVFAAESVPSSRLATSGDSSQIFLPDAPLDAQQLGPLLRQVVHVVTSTAAFERDVKALRAEQDGVKTRLTTAEGELQTVERQRQQLTQQLEALERQQQGRLEGLRKELEANLVGELTRARQHVSAEQAADFTRQVQVFEARQQDAIGQSLDQELFLKERELDQLSQEIDVQTQELLDRLSRLDVHSDLAKSLERSTTEAIAKRKAQLAARRQQLTEERNTRLATQRREFIEKLKQHQGLEQERRVTLKEASLRSSMAELLHKAQLEDAGRVDQARRAVDDIRGRHTKLTQQRALLATRIEAINQELAAKIDGIKELEGQRKTSMTRLEQAFHHDNPGEHAGVLTWFGRVIQQLPAEAAAELGGLHQRLAAIAEQEQKLREQRRMLRERQLALQVSREVESQYQALQAKQRREQDSKARRAEELVTQAHQFAGRGQYDEALQLLAQAQTLNPPQAQAIAAARDELLMTRERVQRQTQTVQVEQLFSRAMKVFEQGRYEEAVALFQQVIDQEAKLGTPRPMAGGGRP
;
A
#
# COMPACT_ATOMS: atom_id res chain seq x y z
N MET A 1 -1.46 40.90 -8.03
CA MET A 1 -1.59 39.89 -9.10
C MET A 1 -0.20 39.36 -9.40
N LEU A 2 -0.05 38.04 -9.29
CA LEU A 2 1.20 37.29 -9.35
C LEU A 2 1.68 37.13 -10.80
N THR A 3 2.96 37.45 -11.06
CA THR A 3 3.77 36.78 -12.08
C THR A 3 5.24 36.89 -11.67
N VAL A 4 5.83 35.75 -11.30
CA VAL A 4 7.26 35.55 -11.04
C VAL A 4 7.67 34.26 -11.75
N SER A 5 8.92 34.26 -12.26
CA SER A 5 9.77 33.14 -12.69
C SER A 5 9.99 32.99 -14.20
N ILE A 6 11.14 33.50 -14.67
CA ILE A 6 12.01 32.77 -15.61
C ILE A 6 13.47 32.85 -15.08
N MET A 7 14.14 31.72 -15.24
CA MET A 7 15.42 31.24 -14.69
C MET A 7 16.69 31.82 -15.37
N HIS A 8 17.83 31.32 -14.83
CA HIS A 8 19.24 31.28 -15.29
C HIS A 8 20.14 32.36 -14.70
N GLU A 9 21.35 32.10 -14.22
CA GLU A 9 22.21 30.89 -14.19
C GLU A 9 23.32 31.18 -13.15
N GLY A 10 23.88 30.16 -12.49
CA GLY A 10 24.98 30.40 -11.55
C GLY A 10 25.67 29.16 -11.00
N HIS A 11 26.88 28.91 -11.51
CA HIS A 11 28.01 28.20 -10.89
C HIS A 11 27.86 26.69 -10.61
N GLY A 12 28.89 25.85 -10.72
CA GLY A 12 30.30 26.14 -10.90
C GLY A 12 31.12 24.84 -11.02
N LEU A 13 32.35 25.06 -11.45
CA LEU A 13 33.45 24.11 -11.60
C LEU A 13 33.69 23.23 -10.36
N ARG A 14 33.98 21.94 -10.58
CA ARG A 14 34.99 21.22 -9.81
C ARG A 14 35.54 20.02 -10.60
N ALA A 15 36.86 20.05 -10.77
CA ALA A 15 37.68 18.99 -11.32
C ALA A 15 37.83 17.82 -10.33
N ALA A 16 37.99 16.61 -10.87
CA ALA A 16 38.53 15.45 -10.15
C ALA A 16 39.41 14.61 -11.11
N PRO A 17 40.46 13.94 -10.59
CA PRO A 17 41.59 13.49 -11.40
C PRO A 17 41.55 12.02 -11.82
N MET A 18 42.36 11.76 -12.85
CA MET A 18 42.90 10.48 -13.33
C MET A 18 43.09 9.39 -12.26
N ILE A 19 42.60 8.18 -12.56
CA ILE A 19 43.16 6.93 -12.06
C ILE A 19 43.46 6.01 -13.26
N ARG A 20 44.73 5.58 -13.31
CA ARG A 20 45.33 4.66 -14.28
C ARG A 20 44.66 3.28 -14.23
N ALA A 21 44.18 2.79 -15.38
CA ALA A 21 43.91 1.37 -15.59
C ALA A 21 45.21 0.66 -15.98
N ARG A 22 45.71 -0.19 -15.08
CA ARG A 22 46.78 -1.16 -15.33
C ARG A 22 46.12 -2.48 -15.72
N GLY A 23 46.52 -3.02 -16.88
CA GLY A 23 46.08 -4.32 -17.35
C GLY A 23 46.51 -5.46 -16.44
N VAL A 24 45.65 -6.48 -16.35
CA VAL A 24 45.98 -7.82 -15.88
C VAL A 24 45.38 -8.82 -16.85
N LEU A 25 46.27 -9.71 -17.29
CA LEU A 25 46.07 -10.86 -18.16
C LEU A 25 45.25 -11.98 -17.49
N LEU A 26 44.45 -12.66 -18.32
CA LEU A 26 44.19 -14.11 -18.39
C LEU A 26 44.08 -14.92 -17.09
N LEU A 27 42.89 -15.47 -16.86
CA LEU A 27 42.70 -16.86 -16.41
C LEU A 27 41.28 -17.34 -16.79
N CYS A 28 41.20 -18.10 -17.88
CA CYS A 28 40.02 -18.89 -18.23
C CYS A 28 39.89 -20.04 -17.23
N GLY A 29 39.10 -19.84 -16.18
CA GLY A 29 38.62 -20.90 -15.30
C GLY A 29 37.31 -21.46 -15.84
N ALA A 30 37.34 -22.68 -16.35
CA ALA A 30 36.15 -23.45 -16.69
C ALA A 30 35.34 -23.72 -15.41
N ILE A 31 34.23 -23.00 -15.25
CA ILE A 31 33.23 -23.30 -14.21
C ILE A 31 32.32 -24.38 -14.79
N ALA A 32 32.63 -25.63 -14.45
CA ALA A 32 31.70 -26.74 -14.58
C ALA A 32 30.45 -26.42 -13.74
N TRP A 33 29.31 -26.26 -14.41
CA TRP A 33 28.02 -26.19 -13.77
C TRP A 33 27.74 -27.53 -13.09
N PRO A 34 27.35 -27.57 -11.81
CA PRO A 34 26.79 -28.78 -11.26
C PRO A 34 25.45 -29.01 -11.95
N SER A 35 25.32 -30.18 -12.55
CA SER A 35 24.09 -30.76 -13.05
C SER A 35 23.02 -30.62 -11.99
N VAL A 36 22.11 -29.67 -12.19
CA VAL A 36 20.85 -29.59 -11.45
C VAL A 36 20.14 -30.89 -11.77
N SER A 37 20.07 -31.75 -10.75
CA SER A 37 19.24 -32.93 -10.75
C SER A 37 17.82 -32.44 -11.01
N VAL A 38 17.25 -32.91 -12.12
CA VAL A 38 15.84 -32.79 -12.46
C VAL A 38 15.07 -33.51 -11.36
N PHE A 39 14.76 -32.78 -10.29
CA PHE A 39 13.78 -33.22 -9.32
C PHE A 39 12.43 -33.12 -10.01
N ALA A 40 11.79 -34.28 -10.10
CA ALA A 40 10.49 -34.49 -10.69
C ALA A 40 9.57 -33.31 -10.39
N ALA A 41 9.22 -32.58 -11.45
CA ALA A 41 8.06 -31.72 -11.46
C ALA A 41 6.87 -32.62 -11.09
N GLU A 42 6.48 -32.55 -9.83
CA GLU A 42 5.18 -33.02 -9.38
C GLU A 42 4.19 -32.28 -10.24
N SER A 43 3.63 -33.02 -11.20
CA SER A 43 2.76 -32.55 -12.25
C SER A 43 1.54 -31.89 -11.60
N VAL A 44 1.64 -30.58 -11.35
CA VAL A 44 0.49 -29.72 -11.19
C VAL A 44 -0.33 -29.97 -12.46
N PRO A 45 -1.58 -30.44 -12.33
CA PRO A 45 -2.37 -30.78 -13.50
C PRO A 45 -2.45 -29.49 -14.31
N SER A 46 -1.89 -29.52 -15.51
CA SER A 46 -2.31 -28.59 -16.55
C SER A 46 -3.82 -28.76 -16.59
N SER A 47 -4.53 -27.83 -15.95
CA SER A 47 -5.94 -27.64 -16.12
C SER A 47 -6.08 -27.37 -17.60
N ARG A 48 -6.33 -28.47 -18.34
CA ARG A 48 -6.89 -28.44 -19.67
C ARG A 48 -7.96 -27.37 -19.56
N LEU A 49 -7.83 -26.34 -20.39
CA LEU A 49 -8.95 -25.55 -20.83
C LEU A 49 -9.97 -26.57 -21.33
N ALA A 50 -10.79 -27.06 -20.41
CA ALA A 50 -12.09 -27.59 -20.71
C ALA A 50 -12.82 -26.35 -21.21
N THR A 51 -12.61 -26.05 -22.50
CA THR A 51 -13.66 -25.50 -23.32
C THR A 51 -14.80 -26.49 -23.17
N SER A 52 -15.57 -26.35 -22.09
CA SER A 52 -16.88 -26.94 -21.97
C SER A 52 -17.65 -26.33 -23.12
N GLY A 53 -17.59 -27.01 -24.27
CA GLY A 53 -18.40 -26.79 -25.44
C GLY A 53 -19.84 -27.15 -25.14
N ASP A 54 -20.36 -26.72 -23.99
CA ASP A 54 -21.77 -26.41 -23.83
C ASP A 54 -21.99 -25.18 -24.69
N SER A 55 -22.08 -25.45 -25.99
CA SER A 55 -22.79 -24.65 -26.95
C SER A 55 -24.23 -24.70 -26.48
N SER A 56 -24.54 -23.98 -25.40
CA SER A 56 -25.90 -23.69 -24.99
C SER A 56 -26.50 -22.94 -26.16
N GLN A 57 -27.09 -23.71 -27.09
CA GLN A 57 -27.87 -23.20 -28.18
C GLN A 57 -29.02 -22.48 -27.50
N ILE A 58 -28.86 -21.17 -27.33
CA ILE A 58 -29.92 -20.30 -26.88
C ILE A 58 -31.00 -20.45 -27.95
N PHE A 59 -32.04 -21.20 -27.61
CA PHE A 59 -33.21 -21.37 -28.45
C PHE A 59 -33.92 -20.01 -28.48
N LEU A 60 -33.61 -19.23 -29.50
CA LEU A 60 -34.34 -18.01 -29.79
C LEU A 60 -35.71 -18.41 -30.34
N PRO A 61 -36.81 -17.86 -29.81
CA PRO A 61 -38.15 -18.08 -30.35
C PRO A 61 -38.20 -17.61 -31.81
N ASP A 62 -38.97 -18.31 -32.64
CA ASP A 62 -39.07 -18.04 -34.08
C ASP A 62 -39.28 -16.55 -34.35
N ALA A 63 -38.35 -15.97 -35.13
CA ALA A 63 -38.37 -14.56 -35.47
C ALA A 63 -39.46 -14.31 -36.53
N PRO A 64 -40.23 -13.22 -36.43
CA PRO A 64 -41.05 -12.77 -37.56
C PRO A 64 -40.16 -12.57 -38.79
N LEU A 65 -40.73 -12.73 -40.00
CA LEU A 65 -40.01 -12.67 -41.29
C LEU A 65 -39.10 -11.43 -41.39
N ASP A 66 -39.55 -10.31 -40.85
CA ASP A 66 -38.86 -9.02 -40.90
C ASP A 66 -37.69 -8.94 -39.89
N ALA A 67 -37.69 -9.79 -38.85
CA ALA A 67 -36.66 -9.81 -37.80
C ALA A 67 -35.60 -10.91 -37.97
N GLN A 68 -35.60 -11.67 -39.08
CA GLN A 68 -34.65 -12.77 -39.29
C GLN A 68 -33.19 -12.32 -39.27
N GLN A 69 -32.91 -11.06 -39.65
CA GLN A 69 -31.57 -10.47 -39.64
C GLN A 69 -31.07 -10.12 -38.23
N LEU A 70 -31.97 -9.97 -37.24
CA LEU A 70 -31.63 -9.64 -35.86
C LEU A 70 -31.13 -10.86 -35.07
N GLY A 71 -31.57 -12.07 -35.44
CA GLY A 71 -31.21 -13.31 -34.75
C GLY A 71 -29.70 -13.59 -34.64
N PRO A 72 -28.91 -13.48 -35.73
CA PRO A 72 -27.45 -13.63 -35.69
C PRO A 72 -26.76 -12.54 -34.87
N LEU A 73 -27.19 -11.28 -34.99
CA LEU A 73 -26.64 -10.16 -34.22
C LEU A 73 -26.90 -10.33 -32.72
N LEU A 74 -28.10 -10.79 -32.35
CA LEU A 74 -28.46 -11.12 -30.98
C LEU A 74 -27.59 -12.24 -30.41
N ARG A 75 -27.38 -13.33 -31.16
CA ARG A 75 -26.48 -14.40 -30.73
C ARG A 75 -25.04 -13.89 -30.53
N GLN A 76 -24.57 -13.01 -31.42
CA GLN A 76 -23.25 -12.41 -31.28
C GLN A 76 -23.16 -11.53 -30.02
N VAL A 77 -24.13 -10.65 -29.76
CA VAL A 77 -24.16 -9.81 -28.56
C VAL A 77 -24.19 -10.68 -27.31
N VAL A 78 -25.05 -11.69 -27.26
CA VAL A 78 -25.17 -12.57 -26.09
C VAL A 78 -23.88 -13.35 -25.85
N HIS A 79 -23.24 -13.85 -26.91
CA HIS A 79 -21.96 -14.53 -26.80
C HIS A 79 -20.87 -13.60 -26.26
N VAL A 80 -20.78 -12.36 -26.74
CA VAL A 80 -19.79 -11.39 -26.25
C VAL A 80 -20.06 -11.03 -24.80
N VAL A 81 -21.30 -10.72 -24.41
CA VAL A 81 -21.66 -10.36 -23.02
C VAL A 81 -21.38 -11.52 -22.05
N THR A 82 -21.77 -12.75 -22.41
CA THR A 82 -21.50 -13.93 -21.57
C THR A 82 -20.00 -14.24 -21.46
N SER A 83 -19.24 -14.03 -22.54
CA SER A 83 -17.77 -14.16 -22.54
C SER A 83 -17.12 -13.08 -21.66
N THR A 84 -17.56 -11.82 -21.74
CA THR A 84 -17.08 -10.74 -20.87
C THR A 84 -17.33 -11.07 -19.40
N ALA A 85 -18.55 -11.51 -19.06
CA ALA A 85 -18.88 -11.90 -17.68
C ALA A 85 -18.07 -13.12 -17.18
N ALA A 86 -17.69 -14.04 -18.07
CA ALA A 86 -16.80 -15.15 -17.72
C ALA A 86 -15.37 -14.65 -17.44
N PHE A 87 -14.82 -13.76 -18.28
CA PHE A 87 -13.51 -13.16 -18.04
C PHE A 87 -13.48 -12.31 -16.76
N GLU A 88 -14.53 -11.56 -16.45
CA GLU A 88 -14.64 -10.80 -15.19
C GLU A 88 -14.60 -11.71 -13.96
N ARG A 89 -15.27 -12.88 -14.04
CA ARG A 89 -15.22 -13.90 -12.98
C ARG A 89 -13.81 -14.47 -12.83
N ASP A 90 -13.12 -14.77 -13.93
CA ASP A 90 -11.72 -15.22 -13.91
C ASP A 90 -10.79 -14.17 -13.30
N VAL A 91 -10.94 -12.90 -13.70
CA VAL A 91 -10.15 -11.79 -13.12
C VAL A 91 -10.39 -11.67 -11.62
N LYS A 92 -11.65 -11.81 -11.16
CA LYS A 92 -11.96 -11.80 -9.74
C LYS A 92 -11.33 -12.98 -9.00
N ALA A 93 -11.34 -14.18 -9.59
CA ALA A 93 -10.70 -15.36 -9.02
C ALA A 93 -9.17 -15.20 -8.94
N LEU A 94 -8.54 -14.72 -10.01
CA LEU A 94 -7.09 -14.45 -10.06
C LEU A 94 -6.67 -13.37 -9.06
N ARG A 95 -7.47 -12.32 -8.85
CA ARG A 95 -7.20 -11.32 -7.80
C ARG A 95 -7.28 -11.92 -6.40
N ALA A 96 -8.28 -12.77 -6.13
CA ALA A 96 -8.38 -13.46 -4.85
C ALA A 96 -7.19 -14.41 -4.62
N GLU A 97 -6.74 -15.12 -5.66
CA GLU A 97 -5.51 -15.91 -5.59
C GLU A 97 -4.28 -15.01 -5.33
N GLN A 98 -4.16 -13.90 -6.05
CA GLN A 98 -3.07 -12.93 -5.87
C GLN A 98 -2.96 -12.45 -4.42
N ASP A 99 -4.09 -12.08 -3.81
CA ASP A 99 -4.14 -11.65 -2.41
C ASP A 99 -3.77 -12.79 -1.44
N GLY A 100 -4.21 -14.01 -1.74
CA GLY A 100 -3.79 -15.22 -1.02
C GLY A 100 -2.28 -15.50 -1.11
N VAL A 101 -1.66 -15.30 -2.28
CA VAL A 101 -0.22 -15.47 -2.46
C VAL A 101 0.56 -14.33 -1.80
N LYS A 102 0.07 -13.09 -1.87
CA LYS A 102 0.67 -11.93 -1.20
C LYS A 102 0.67 -12.08 0.33
N THR A 103 -0.42 -12.56 0.91
CA THR A 103 -0.49 -12.81 2.37
C THR A 103 0.48 -13.93 2.81
N ARG A 104 0.65 -14.98 2.00
CA ARG A 104 1.68 -16.00 2.25
C ARG A 104 3.09 -15.42 2.11
N LEU A 105 3.32 -14.54 1.14
CA LEU A 105 4.61 -13.88 0.96
C LEU A 105 4.97 -13.00 2.16
N THR A 106 4.05 -12.17 2.65
CA THR A 106 4.30 -11.32 3.83
C THR A 106 4.53 -12.15 5.09
N THR A 107 3.82 -13.28 5.24
CA THR A 107 4.05 -14.24 6.34
C THR A 107 5.46 -14.84 6.26
N ALA A 108 5.86 -15.32 5.08
CA ALA A 108 7.20 -15.87 4.85
C ALA A 108 8.32 -14.83 5.07
N GLU A 109 8.09 -13.56 4.70
CA GLU A 109 9.02 -12.45 4.97
C GLU A 109 9.12 -12.15 6.46
N GLY A 110 8.01 -12.18 7.20
CA GLY A 110 8.00 -12.06 8.67
C GLY A 110 8.79 -13.18 9.34
N GLU A 111 8.56 -14.43 8.93
CA GLU A 111 9.32 -15.60 9.41
C GLU A 111 10.81 -15.47 9.09
N LEU A 112 11.16 -15.06 7.86
CA LEU A 112 12.55 -14.86 7.46
C LEU A 112 13.26 -13.85 8.36
N GLN A 113 12.60 -12.72 8.69
CA GLN A 113 13.16 -11.74 9.62
C GLN A 113 13.37 -12.31 11.02
N THR A 114 12.45 -13.13 11.53
CA THR A 114 12.61 -13.77 12.84
C THR A 114 13.77 -14.77 12.85
N VAL A 115 13.89 -15.59 11.79
CA VAL A 115 14.98 -16.55 11.63
C VAL A 115 16.33 -15.83 11.48
N GLU A 116 16.36 -14.69 10.78
CA GLU A 116 17.58 -13.89 10.67
C GLU A 116 18.02 -13.29 12.01
N ARG A 117 17.09 -12.77 12.83
CA ARG A 117 17.41 -12.32 14.20
C ARG A 117 17.93 -13.46 15.07
N GLN A 118 17.29 -14.64 15.01
CA GLN A 118 17.74 -15.83 15.73
C GLN A 118 19.16 -16.24 15.29
N ARG A 119 19.43 -16.22 13.97
CA ARG A 119 20.76 -16.50 13.42
C ARG A 119 21.82 -15.54 13.96
N GLN A 120 21.52 -14.24 13.99
CA GLN A 120 22.44 -13.23 14.52
C GLN A 120 22.71 -13.46 16.01
N GLN A 121 21.67 -13.71 16.81
CA GLN A 121 21.79 -14.00 18.24
C GLN A 121 22.63 -15.25 18.50
N LEU A 122 22.40 -16.34 17.77
CA LEU A 122 23.16 -17.59 17.95
C LEU A 122 24.59 -17.47 17.46
N THR A 123 24.85 -16.71 16.39
CA THR A 123 26.22 -16.40 15.96
C THR A 123 26.96 -15.63 17.06
N GLN A 124 26.34 -14.62 17.66
CA GLN A 124 26.92 -13.86 18.77
C GLN A 124 27.17 -14.74 20.00
N GLN A 125 26.23 -15.65 20.33
CA GLN A 125 26.41 -16.62 21.42
C GLN A 125 27.55 -17.59 21.14
N LEU A 126 27.70 -18.06 19.90
CA LEU A 126 28.81 -18.91 19.49
C LEU A 126 30.15 -18.19 19.64
N GLU A 127 30.27 -16.95 19.17
CA GLU A 127 31.48 -16.13 19.35
C GLU A 127 31.81 -15.90 20.83
N ALA A 128 30.78 -15.63 21.66
CA ALA A 128 30.96 -15.46 23.09
C ALA A 128 31.44 -16.76 23.77
N LEU A 129 30.88 -17.91 23.38
CA LEU A 129 31.30 -19.22 23.87
C LEU A 129 32.74 -19.56 23.45
N GLU A 130 33.12 -19.28 22.20
CA GLU A 130 34.49 -19.50 21.71
C GLU A 130 35.50 -18.61 22.47
N ARG A 131 35.17 -17.33 22.72
CA ARG A 131 35.99 -16.44 23.56
C ARG A 131 36.08 -16.91 25.01
N GLN A 132 34.96 -17.37 25.59
CA GLN A 132 34.93 -17.91 26.94
C GLN A 132 35.78 -19.17 27.06
N GLN A 133 35.71 -20.07 26.07
CA GLN A 133 36.55 -21.28 26.01
C GLN A 133 38.04 -20.91 25.96
N GLN A 134 38.42 -19.97 25.08
CA GLN A 134 39.80 -19.51 24.97
C GLN A 134 40.30 -18.94 26.31
N GLY A 135 39.52 -18.05 26.93
CA GLY A 135 39.86 -17.48 28.24
C GLY A 135 39.96 -18.53 29.36
N ARG A 136 39.06 -19.53 29.37
CA ARG A 136 39.09 -20.63 30.34
C ARG A 136 40.31 -21.53 30.15
N LEU A 137 40.65 -21.88 28.91
CA LEU A 137 41.84 -22.70 28.61
C LEU A 137 43.13 -21.96 28.96
N GLU A 138 43.22 -20.66 28.69
CA GLU A 138 44.35 -19.83 29.11
C GLU A 138 44.44 -19.72 30.64
N GLY A 139 43.31 -19.57 31.33
CA GLY A 139 43.23 -19.58 32.79
C GLY A 139 43.72 -20.89 33.39
N LEU A 140 43.16 -22.02 32.93
CA LEU A 140 43.58 -23.37 33.35
C LEU A 140 45.05 -23.61 33.07
N ARG A 141 45.57 -23.17 31.91
CA ARG A 141 47.00 -23.29 31.59
C ARG A 141 47.86 -22.52 32.60
N LYS A 142 47.51 -21.28 32.92
CA LYS A 142 48.24 -20.47 33.91
C LYS A 142 48.19 -21.08 35.31
N GLU A 143 47.02 -21.58 35.73
CA GLU A 143 46.85 -22.25 37.02
C GLU A 143 47.67 -23.54 37.10
N LEU A 144 47.64 -24.37 36.05
CA LEU A 144 48.40 -25.61 35.99
C LEU A 144 49.91 -25.35 35.91
N GLU A 145 50.36 -24.34 35.16
CA GLU A 145 51.77 -23.91 35.14
C GLU A 145 52.23 -23.41 36.53
N ALA A 146 51.40 -22.63 37.23
CA ALA A 146 51.70 -22.20 38.60
C ALA A 146 51.77 -23.39 39.57
N ASN A 147 50.84 -24.34 39.47
CA ASN A 147 50.82 -25.56 40.27
C ASN A 147 52.04 -26.43 39.97
N LEU A 148 52.43 -26.59 38.70
CA LEU A 148 53.63 -27.32 38.28
C LEU A 148 54.89 -26.73 38.91
N VAL A 149 55.05 -25.41 38.86
CA VAL A 149 56.19 -24.71 39.48
C VAL A 149 56.19 -24.92 41.00
N GLY A 150 55.02 -24.82 41.65
CA GLY A 150 54.86 -25.08 43.07
C GLY A 150 55.24 -26.51 43.48
N GLU A 151 54.75 -27.51 42.75
CA GLU A 151 55.05 -28.92 43.02
C GLU A 151 56.49 -29.29 42.72
N LEU A 152 57.08 -28.75 41.65
CA LEU A 152 58.50 -28.95 41.35
C LEU A 152 59.41 -28.36 42.44
N THR A 153 59.03 -27.20 42.97
CA THR A 153 59.77 -26.57 44.07
C THR A 153 59.70 -27.45 45.33
N ARG A 154 58.52 -27.97 45.68
CA ARG A 154 58.35 -28.91 46.80
C ARG A 154 59.11 -30.21 46.59
N ALA A 155 59.07 -30.77 45.37
CA ALA A 155 59.79 -31.99 45.03
C ALA A 155 61.31 -31.80 45.11
N ARG A 156 61.83 -30.67 44.64
CA ARG A 156 63.27 -30.32 44.78
C ARG A 156 63.68 -30.21 46.24
N GLN A 157 62.86 -29.56 47.08
CA GLN A 157 63.10 -29.47 48.52
C GLN A 157 63.11 -30.85 49.19
N HIS A 158 62.14 -31.71 48.83
CA HIS A 158 62.05 -33.07 49.37
C HIS A 158 63.24 -33.93 48.96
N VAL A 159 63.59 -33.97 47.67
CA VAL A 159 64.75 -34.73 47.17
C VAL A 159 66.04 -34.20 47.79
N SER A 160 66.20 -32.88 47.92
CA SER A 160 67.37 -32.29 48.58
C SER A 160 67.46 -32.69 50.06
N ALA A 161 66.34 -32.78 50.78
CA ALA A 161 66.30 -33.19 52.17
C ALA A 161 66.63 -34.69 52.33
N GLU A 162 66.08 -35.56 51.48
CA GLU A 162 66.41 -36.98 51.43
C GLU A 162 67.90 -37.20 51.12
N GLN A 163 68.42 -36.50 50.12
CA GLN A 163 69.83 -36.61 49.73
C GLN A 163 70.78 -36.11 50.81
N ALA A 164 70.43 -35.04 51.53
CA ALA A 164 71.21 -34.59 52.67
C ALA A 164 71.27 -35.67 53.77
N ALA A 165 70.12 -36.30 54.09
CA ALA A 165 70.07 -37.39 55.06
C ALA A 165 70.89 -38.62 54.62
N ASP A 166 70.77 -39.02 53.34
CA ASP A 166 71.53 -40.14 52.79
C ASP A 166 73.02 -39.83 52.64
N PHE A 167 73.38 -38.59 52.31
CA PHE A 167 74.77 -38.11 52.29
C PHE A 167 75.41 -38.29 53.66
N THR A 168 74.76 -37.80 54.71
CA THR A 168 75.25 -37.93 56.08
C THR A 168 75.41 -39.38 56.47
N ARG A 169 74.43 -40.25 56.16
CA ARG A 169 74.53 -41.70 56.43
C ARG A 169 75.69 -42.35 55.69
N GLN A 170 75.86 -42.08 54.40
CA GLN A 170 76.91 -42.71 53.60
C GLN A 170 78.31 -42.24 54.02
N VAL A 171 78.47 -40.96 54.38
CA VAL A 171 79.73 -40.44 54.94
C VAL A 171 80.03 -41.09 56.28
N GLN A 172 79.06 -41.24 57.19
CA GLN A 172 79.25 -41.93 58.47
C GLN A 172 79.65 -43.40 58.28
N VAL A 173 78.99 -44.12 57.37
CA VAL A 173 79.30 -45.53 57.06
C VAL A 173 80.71 -45.66 56.46
N PHE A 174 81.09 -44.74 55.56
CA PHE A 174 82.44 -44.71 54.99
C PHE A 174 83.51 -44.39 56.05
N GLU A 175 83.26 -43.40 56.91
CA GLU A 175 84.17 -43.03 57.99
C GLU A 175 84.39 -44.19 58.95
N ALA A 176 83.33 -44.88 59.37
CA ALA A 176 83.45 -46.08 60.21
C ALA A 176 84.30 -47.17 59.53
N ARG A 177 84.01 -47.49 58.26
CA ARG A 177 84.75 -48.51 57.50
C ARG A 177 86.23 -48.15 57.29
N GLN A 178 86.53 -46.88 57.01
CA GLN A 178 87.91 -46.43 56.83
C GLN A 178 88.69 -46.36 58.13
N GLN A 179 88.05 -45.94 59.23
CA GLN A 179 88.65 -45.97 60.56
C GLN A 179 89.02 -47.40 60.95
N ASP A 180 88.14 -48.37 60.69
CA ASP A 180 88.39 -49.79 60.95
C ASP A 180 89.51 -50.35 60.05
N ALA A 181 89.45 -50.13 58.73
CA ALA A 181 90.42 -50.68 57.79
C ALA A 181 91.84 -50.12 57.99
N ILE A 182 91.94 -48.81 58.20
CA ILE A 182 93.24 -48.14 58.41
C ILE A 182 93.74 -48.34 59.84
N GLY A 183 92.82 -48.49 60.81
CA GLY A 183 93.16 -48.98 62.15
C GLY A 183 93.83 -50.34 62.06
N GLN A 184 93.19 -51.30 61.41
CA GLN A 184 93.73 -52.65 61.23
C GLN A 184 95.09 -52.67 60.51
N SER A 185 95.25 -51.91 59.41
CA SER A 185 96.53 -51.91 58.67
C SER A 185 97.67 -51.30 59.47
N LEU A 186 97.42 -50.23 60.23
CA LEU A 186 98.45 -49.55 61.00
C LEU A 186 98.74 -50.23 62.31
N ASP A 187 97.74 -50.84 62.95
CA ASP A 187 97.95 -51.68 64.12
C ASP A 187 98.81 -52.90 63.73
N GLN A 188 98.62 -53.46 62.53
CA GLN A 188 99.50 -54.49 61.98
C GLN A 188 100.92 -53.97 61.71
N GLU A 189 101.10 -52.81 61.08
CA GLU A 189 102.42 -52.22 60.85
C GLU A 189 103.14 -51.85 62.16
N LEU A 190 102.42 -51.26 63.11
CA LEU A 190 102.94 -50.93 64.44
C LEU A 190 103.32 -52.19 65.20
N PHE A 191 102.50 -53.24 65.18
CA PHE A 191 102.81 -54.52 65.81
C PHE A 191 104.06 -55.16 65.21
N LEU A 192 104.20 -55.16 63.87
CA LEU A 192 105.40 -55.66 63.21
C LEU A 192 106.64 -54.85 63.61
N LYS A 193 106.52 -53.52 63.69
CA LYS A 193 107.62 -52.66 64.12
C LYS A 193 107.94 -52.79 65.60
N GLU A 194 106.97 -52.92 66.47
CA GLU A 194 107.16 -53.23 67.90
C GLU A 194 107.91 -54.55 68.07
N ARG A 195 107.53 -55.58 67.32
CA ARG A 195 108.22 -56.86 67.33
C ARG A 195 109.66 -56.77 66.84
N GLU A 196 109.93 -56.04 65.75
CA GLU A 196 111.30 -55.79 65.27
C GLU A 196 112.16 -55.09 66.35
N LEU A 197 111.54 -54.26 67.20
CA LEU A 197 112.25 -53.53 68.24
C LEU A 197 112.49 -54.33 69.49
N ASP A 198 111.53 -55.14 69.89
CA ASP A 198 111.73 -56.08 70.98
C ASP A 198 112.87 -57.05 70.61
N GLN A 199 112.93 -57.50 69.35
CA GLN A 199 114.05 -58.27 68.82
C GLN A 199 115.37 -57.48 68.89
N LEU A 200 115.41 -56.25 68.38
CA LEU A 200 116.63 -55.43 68.42
C LEU A 200 117.06 -55.06 69.86
N SER A 201 116.10 -54.85 70.77
CA SER A 201 116.38 -54.57 72.18
C SER A 201 116.98 -55.79 72.86
N GLN A 202 116.39 -56.98 72.63
CA GLN A 202 116.95 -58.23 73.12
C GLN A 202 118.36 -58.48 72.54
N GLU A 203 118.58 -58.22 71.25
CA GLU A 203 119.91 -58.32 70.64
C GLU A 203 120.91 -57.35 71.29
N ILE A 204 120.51 -56.10 71.55
CA ILE A 204 121.36 -55.12 72.22
C ILE A 204 121.62 -55.53 73.67
N ASP A 205 120.61 -56.00 74.42
CA ASP A 205 120.77 -56.42 75.81
C ASP A 205 121.72 -57.61 75.90
N VAL A 206 121.57 -58.60 75.01
CA VAL A 206 122.50 -59.73 74.88
C VAL A 206 123.91 -59.26 74.52
N GLN A 207 124.06 -58.37 73.53
CA GLN A 207 125.37 -57.82 73.16
C GLN A 207 125.99 -57.00 74.29
N THR A 208 125.19 -56.25 75.06
CA THR A 208 125.64 -55.42 76.17
C THR A 208 126.04 -56.28 77.36
N GLN A 209 125.27 -57.32 77.68
CA GLN A 209 125.62 -58.31 78.70
C GLN A 209 126.85 -59.11 78.30
N GLU A 210 126.99 -59.50 77.03
CA GLU A 210 128.20 -60.18 76.54
C GLU A 210 129.43 -59.26 76.61
N LEU A 211 129.28 -57.96 76.31
CA LEU A 211 130.35 -56.97 76.48
C LEU A 211 130.67 -56.70 77.95
N LEU A 212 129.67 -56.62 78.83
CA LEU A 212 129.84 -56.48 80.28
C LEU A 212 130.49 -57.72 80.91
N ASP A 213 130.14 -58.93 80.45
CA ASP A 213 130.79 -60.19 80.86
C ASP A 213 132.23 -60.29 80.34
N ARG A 214 132.51 -59.77 79.14
CA ARG A 214 133.89 -59.68 78.62
C ARG A 214 134.69 -58.63 79.38
N LEU A 215 134.08 -57.52 79.77
CA LEU A 215 134.70 -56.47 80.57
C LEU A 215 134.88 -56.88 82.03
N SER A 216 133.98 -57.65 82.64
CA SER A 216 134.15 -58.13 84.02
C SER A 216 135.28 -59.14 84.17
N ARG A 217 135.68 -59.80 83.06
CA ARG A 217 136.85 -60.69 82.98
C ARG A 217 138.17 -59.96 82.75
N LEU A 218 138.12 -58.70 82.31
CA LEU A 218 139.27 -57.84 82.10
C LEU A 218 139.30 -56.86 83.27
N ASP A 219 140.25 -56.99 84.19
CA ASP A 219 140.39 -56.16 85.39
C ASP A 219 140.73 -54.69 85.03
N VAL A 220 139.79 -54.00 84.40
CA VAL A 220 139.96 -52.71 83.70
C VAL A 220 138.99 -51.70 84.30
N HIS A 221 139.53 -50.50 84.53
CA HIS A 221 138.95 -49.34 85.20
C HIS A 221 137.42 -49.14 85.03
N SER A 222 136.73 -48.96 86.17
CA SER A 222 135.28 -48.66 86.30
C SER A 222 134.77 -47.55 85.37
N ASP A 223 135.65 -46.64 84.98
CA ASP A 223 135.31 -45.48 84.17
C ASP A 223 135.04 -45.86 82.70
N LEU A 224 135.64 -46.94 82.19
CA LEU A 224 135.37 -47.44 80.83
C LEU A 224 134.02 -48.17 80.76
N ALA A 225 133.67 -48.95 81.78
CA ALA A 225 132.37 -49.60 81.90
C ALA A 225 131.22 -48.59 81.96
N LYS A 226 131.39 -47.51 82.76
CA LYS A 226 130.41 -46.40 82.83
C LYS A 226 130.30 -45.63 81.51
N SER A 227 131.39 -45.50 80.75
CA SER A 227 131.39 -44.88 79.42
C SER A 227 130.62 -45.72 78.40
N LEU A 228 130.83 -47.04 78.41
CA LEU A 228 130.09 -47.98 77.57
C LEU A 228 128.61 -48.05 77.94
N GLU A 229 128.26 -48.12 79.22
CA GLU A 229 126.86 -48.04 79.67
C GLU A 229 126.19 -46.73 79.25
N ARG A 230 126.88 -45.59 79.35
CA ARG A 230 126.36 -44.31 78.84
C ARG A 230 126.18 -44.32 77.33
N SER A 231 127.12 -44.89 76.59
CA SER A 231 127.02 -45.00 75.13
C SER A 231 125.89 -45.93 74.66
N THR A 232 125.71 -47.08 75.32
CA THR A 232 124.62 -48.02 74.99
C THR A 232 123.27 -47.45 75.41
N THR A 233 123.16 -46.82 76.58
CA THR A 233 121.91 -46.15 77.01
C THR A 233 121.56 -44.96 76.12
N GLU A 234 122.54 -44.16 75.69
CA GLU A 234 122.33 -43.09 74.70
C GLU A 234 121.92 -43.65 73.33
N ALA A 235 122.50 -44.76 72.87
CA ALA A 235 122.13 -45.41 71.62
C ALA A 235 120.70 -45.99 71.68
N ILE A 236 120.32 -46.61 72.80
CA ILE A 236 118.95 -47.10 73.06
C ILE A 236 117.97 -45.93 73.13
N ALA A 237 118.31 -44.85 73.85
CA ALA A 237 117.48 -43.66 73.94
C ALA A 237 117.28 -42.99 72.57
N LYS A 238 118.35 -42.89 71.76
CA LYS A 238 118.30 -42.37 70.39
C LYS A 238 117.42 -43.23 69.48
N ARG A 239 117.53 -44.56 69.55
CA ARG A 239 116.63 -45.47 68.81
C ARG A 239 115.18 -45.34 69.28
N LYS A 240 114.91 -45.30 70.59
CA LYS A 240 113.57 -45.04 71.16
C LYS A 240 112.98 -43.71 70.67
N ALA A 241 113.78 -42.65 70.61
CA ALA A 241 113.36 -41.37 70.07
C ALA A 241 113.08 -41.42 68.55
N GLN A 242 113.92 -42.11 67.78
CA GLN A 242 113.67 -42.35 66.34
C GLN A 242 112.37 -43.12 66.10
N LEU A 243 112.02 -44.03 67.01
CA LEU A 243 110.77 -44.77 66.96
C LEU A 243 109.55 -43.96 67.33
N ALA A 244 109.64 -43.16 68.39
CA ALA A 244 108.58 -42.22 68.72
C ALA A 244 108.32 -41.27 67.53
N ALA A 245 109.38 -40.74 66.91
CA ALA A 245 109.28 -39.94 65.70
C ALA A 245 108.67 -40.72 64.53
N ARG A 246 109.05 -41.99 64.33
CA ARG A 246 108.48 -42.83 63.26
C ARG A 246 107.01 -43.15 63.51
N ARG A 247 106.59 -43.42 64.75
CA ARG A 247 105.19 -43.61 65.15
C ARG A 247 104.37 -42.36 64.86
N GLN A 248 104.92 -41.19 65.18
CA GLN A 248 104.28 -39.91 64.90
C GLN A 248 104.15 -39.68 63.39
N GLN A 249 105.21 -39.92 62.61
CA GLN A 249 105.16 -39.85 61.13
C GLN A 249 104.13 -40.80 60.54
N LEU A 250 104.07 -42.07 60.98
CA LEU A 250 103.07 -43.02 60.50
C LEU A 250 101.64 -42.58 60.87
N THR A 251 101.46 -41.94 62.02
CA THR A 251 100.18 -41.37 62.44
C THR A 251 99.80 -40.14 61.59
N GLU A 252 100.76 -39.31 61.21
CA GLU A 252 100.54 -38.19 60.30
C GLU A 252 100.26 -38.65 58.86
N GLU A 253 101.02 -39.64 58.36
CA GLU A 253 100.78 -40.31 57.07
C GLU A 253 99.40 -40.98 57.04
N ARG A 254 98.98 -41.63 58.13
CA ARG A 254 97.62 -42.15 58.34
C ARG A 254 96.59 -41.04 58.15
N ASN A 255 96.72 -39.97 58.92
CA ASN A 255 95.73 -38.91 58.97
C ASN A 255 95.63 -38.17 57.63
N THR A 256 96.75 -37.97 56.94
CA THR A 256 96.78 -37.35 55.60
C THR A 256 96.19 -38.24 54.52
N ARG A 257 96.45 -39.56 54.54
CA ARG A 257 95.80 -40.53 53.63
C ARG A 257 94.30 -40.59 53.87
N LEU A 258 93.87 -40.71 55.14
CA LEU A 258 92.45 -40.66 55.54
C LEU A 258 91.78 -39.37 55.07
N ALA A 259 92.40 -38.22 55.29
CA ALA A 259 91.84 -36.93 54.90
C ALA A 259 91.73 -36.77 53.37
N THR A 260 92.65 -37.35 52.61
CA THR A 260 92.61 -37.34 51.14
C THR A 260 91.51 -38.27 50.62
N GLN A 261 91.47 -39.51 51.10
CA GLN A 261 90.43 -40.48 50.72
C GLN A 261 89.03 -40.00 51.12
N ARG A 262 88.87 -39.36 52.29
CA ARG A 262 87.62 -38.74 52.74
C ARG A 262 87.20 -37.61 51.80
N ARG A 263 88.11 -36.73 51.38
CA ARG A 263 87.81 -35.67 50.42
C ARG A 263 87.38 -36.23 49.06
N GLU A 264 88.13 -37.19 48.51
CA GLU A 264 87.80 -37.82 47.23
C GLU A 264 86.46 -38.55 47.27
N PHE A 265 86.17 -39.28 48.35
CA PHE A 265 84.89 -39.96 48.55
C PHE A 265 83.75 -38.96 48.63
N ILE A 266 83.89 -37.92 49.44
CA ILE A 266 82.89 -36.84 49.57
C ILE A 266 82.61 -36.19 48.22
N GLU A 267 83.64 -35.88 47.42
CA GLU A 267 83.46 -35.26 46.11
C GLU A 267 82.77 -36.19 45.11
N LYS A 268 83.15 -37.47 45.04
CA LYS A 268 82.46 -38.47 44.20
C LYS A 268 81.00 -38.64 44.60
N LEU A 269 80.73 -38.63 45.91
CA LEU A 269 79.39 -38.81 46.44
C LEU A 269 78.50 -37.59 46.15
N LYS A 270 79.04 -36.37 46.29
CA LYS A 270 78.37 -35.13 45.87
C LYS A 270 78.03 -35.15 44.37
N GLN A 271 78.97 -35.57 43.51
CA GLN A 271 78.75 -35.68 42.07
C GLN A 271 77.63 -36.68 41.74
N HIS A 272 77.67 -37.87 42.36
CA HIS A 272 76.63 -38.88 42.17
C HIS A 272 75.26 -38.39 42.64
N GLN A 273 75.19 -37.76 43.82
CA GLN A 273 73.94 -37.19 44.33
C GLN A 273 73.40 -36.06 43.45
N GLY A 274 74.27 -35.21 42.88
CA GLY A 274 73.86 -34.18 41.93
C GLY A 274 73.18 -34.77 40.70
N LEU A 275 73.77 -35.80 40.10
CA LEU A 275 73.18 -36.50 38.94
C LEU A 275 71.87 -37.22 39.29
N GLU A 276 71.78 -37.85 40.46
CA GLU A 276 70.52 -38.45 40.92
C GLU A 276 69.43 -37.41 41.20
N GLN A 277 69.82 -36.24 41.73
CA GLN A 277 68.90 -35.14 41.99
C GLN A 277 68.26 -34.67 40.69
N GLU A 278 69.09 -34.40 39.68
CA GLU A 278 68.64 -33.99 38.36
C GLU A 278 67.73 -35.05 37.72
N ARG A 279 68.08 -36.34 37.81
CA ARG A 279 67.23 -37.44 37.30
C ARG A 279 65.87 -37.52 38.00
N ARG A 280 65.82 -37.43 39.32
CA ARG A 280 64.55 -37.49 40.06
C ARG A 280 63.66 -36.29 39.75
N VAL A 281 64.25 -35.10 39.67
CA VAL A 281 63.52 -33.86 39.34
C VAL A 281 63.00 -33.90 37.91
N THR A 282 63.82 -34.33 36.94
CA THR A 282 63.41 -34.43 35.53
C THR A 282 62.31 -35.47 35.31
N LEU A 283 62.37 -36.63 35.96
CA LEU A 283 61.31 -37.63 35.90
C LEU A 283 59.99 -37.11 36.50
N LYS A 284 60.07 -36.41 37.65
CA LYS A 284 58.89 -35.81 38.27
C LYS A 284 58.30 -34.71 37.41
N GLU A 285 59.14 -33.87 36.80
CA GLU A 285 58.74 -32.84 35.85
C GLU A 285 58.03 -33.43 34.63
N ALA A 286 58.59 -34.48 34.03
CA ALA A 286 57.96 -35.16 32.90
C ALA A 286 56.58 -35.74 33.27
N SER A 287 56.47 -36.39 34.43
CA SER A 287 55.20 -36.94 34.93
C SER A 287 54.13 -35.85 35.16
N LEU A 288 54.51 -34.74 35.79
CA LEU A 288 53.58 -33.63 36.03
C LEU A 288 53.15 -32.93 34.75
N ARG A 289 54.08 -32.72 33.81
CA ARG A 289 53.76 -32.17 32.47
C ARG A 289 52.82 -33.09 31.69
N SER A 290 52.98 -34.41 31.79
CA SER A 290 52.07 -35.38 31.17
C SER A 290 50.66 -35.28 31.75
N SER A 291 50.52 -35.25 33.08
CA SER A 291 49.22 -35.10 33.74
C SER A 291 48.55 -33.76 33.41
N MET A 292 49.33 -32.68 33.33
CA MET A 292 48.84 -31.37 32.89
C MET A 292 48.31 -31.40 31.45
N ALA A 293 49.01 -32.08 30.54
CA ALA A 293 48.58 -32.24 29.16
C ALA A 293 47.26 -33.03 29.06
N GLU A 294 47.10 -34.10 29.85
CA GLU A 294 45.85 -34.88 29.90
C GLU A 294 44.66 -34.06 30.41
N LEU A 295 44.85 -33.26 31.46
CA LEU A 295 43.81 -32.39 32.00
C LEU A 295 43.40 -31.30 31.01
N LEU A 296 44.38 -30.66 30.35
CA LEU A 296 44.12 -29.67 29.30
C LEU A 296 43.38 -30.30 28.13
N HIS A 297 43.78 -31.51 27.70
CA HIS A 297 43.13 -32.21 26.61
C HIS A 297 41.68 -32.57 26.94
N LYS A 298 41.41 -33.04 28.17
CA LYS A 298 40.05 -33.34 28.64
C LYS A 298 39.17 -32.08 28.65
N ALA A 299 39.68 -30.97 29.18
CA ALA A 299 38.97 -29.69 29.18
C ALA A 299 38.67 -29.20 27.75
N GLN A 300 39.63 -29.35 26.83
CA GLN A 300 39.44 -29.02 25.41
C GLN A 300 38.32 -29.86 24.77
N LEU A 301 38.26 -31.16 25.04
CA LEU A 301 37.22 -32.04 24.48
C LEU A 301 35.81 -31.68 24.98
N GLU A 302 35.67 -31.39 26.28
CA GLU A 302 34.39 -30.99 26.87
C GLU A 302 33.88 -29.68 26.28
N ASP A 303 34.75 -28.68 26.13
CA ASP A 303 34.37 -27.39 25.56
C ASP A 303 34.16 -27.47 24.04
N ALA A 304 34.94 -28.29 23.32
CA ALA A 304 34.75 -28.55 21.89
C ALA A 304 33.35 -29.12 21.60
N GLY A 305 32.86 -30.06 22.42
CA GLY A 305 31.51 -30.62 22.28
C GLY A 305 30.40 -29.56 22.38
N ARG A 306 30.56 -28.56 23.26
CA ARG A 306 29.61 -27.44 23.40
C ARG A 306 29.64 -26.51 22.19
N VAL A 307 30.83 -26.18 21.70
CA VAL A 307 31.01 -25.36 20.50
C VAL A 307 30.43 -26.07 19.26
N ASP A 308 30.66 -27.37 19.12
CA ASP A 308 30.10 -28.16 18.01
C ASP A 308 28.58 -28.22 18.06
N GLN A 309 27.98 -28.36 19.26
CA GLN A 309 26.53 -28.30 19.41
C GLN A 309 25.96 -26.92 19.01
N ALA A 310 26.62 -25.83 19.43
CA ALA A 310 26.23 -24.48 19.06
C ALA A 310 26.37 -24.23 17.55
N ARG A 311 27.44 -24.74 16.92
CA ARG A 311 27.65 -24.68 15.45
C ARG A 311 26.54 -25.40 14.69
N ARG A 312 26.16 -26.61 15.12
CA ARG A 312 25.03 -27.35 14.52
C ARG A 312 23.72 -26.56 14.61
N ALA A 313 23.44 -25.92 15.74
CA ALA A 313 22.24 -25.08 15.88
C ALA A 313 22.24 -23.88 14.91
N VAL A 314 23.41 -23.24 14.70
CA VAL A 314 23.57 -22.17 13.70
C VAL A 314 23.35 -22.69 12.28
N ASP A 315 23.89 -23.87 11.95
CA ASP A 315 23.73 -24.48 10.63
C ASP A 315 22.28 -24.91 10.34
N ASP A 316 21.56 -25.45 11.33
CA ASP A 316 20.14 -25.78 11.20
C ASP A 316 19.30 -24.53 10.88
N ILE A 317 19.57 -23.42 11.56
CA ILE A 317 18.89 -22.14 11.31
C ILE A 317 19.27 -21.57 9.95
N ARG A 318 20.54 -21.70 9.54
CA ARG A 318 20.97 -21.33 8.18
C ARG A 318 20.22 -22.16 7.13
N GLY A 319 20.02 -23.45 7.36
CA GLY A 319 19.21 -24.32 6.50
C GLY A 319 17.72 -23.93 6.45
N ARG A 320 17.14 -23.47 7.56
CA ARG A 320 15.77 -22.91 7.56
C ARG A 320 15.69 -21.59 6.79
N HIS A 321 16.68 -20.71 6.98
CA HIS A 321 16.75 -19.43 6.25
C HIS A 321 16.82 -19.64 4.74
N THR A 322 17.63 -20.59 4.24
CA THR A 322 17.71 -20.87 2.80
C THR A 322 16.39 -21.40 2.25
N LYS A 323 15.70 -22.31 2.97
CA LYS A 323 14.36 -22.79 2.58
C LYS A 323 13.32 -21.67 2.51
N LEU A 324 13.27 -20.80 3.51
CA LEU A 324 12.36 -19.63 3.50
C LEU A 324 12.69 -18.66 2.35
N THR A 325 13.99 -18.47 2.05
CA THR A 325 14.42 -17.65 0.92
C THR A 325 13.96 -18.23 -0.42
N GLN A 326 14.06 -19.56 -0.59
CA GLN A 326 13.54 -20.25 -1.78
C GLN A 326 12.02 -20.15 -1.88
N GLN A 327 11.29 -20.35 -0.77
CA GLN A 327 9.83 -20.18 -0.74
C GLN A 327 9.41 -18.75 -1.12
N ARG A 328 10.10 -17.73 -0.60
CA ARG A 328 9.90 -16.33 -0.98
C ARG A 328 10.07 -16.11 -2.49
N ALA A 329 11.12 -16.68 -3.08
CA ALA A 329 11.36 -16.59 -4.52
C ALA A 329 10.23 -17.24 -5.33
N LEU A 330 9.79 -18.45 -4.93
CA LEU A 330 8.67 -19.14 -5.58
C LEU A 330 7.37 -18.34 -5.50
N LEU A 331 7.03 -17.80 -4.32
CA LEU A 331 5.84 -16.97 -4.13
C LEU A 331 5.90 -15.69 -4.99
N ALA A 332 7.06 -15.05 -5.06
CA ALA A 332 7.27 -13.88 -5.92
C ALA A 332 7.07 -14.23 -7.41
N THR A 333 7.62 -15.35 -7.87
CA THR A 333 7.40 -15.80 -9.26
C THR A 333 5.93 -16.13 -9.55
N ARG A 334 5.18 -16.69 -8.59
CA ARG A 334 3.75 -16.95 -8.76
C ARG A 334 2.94 -15.65 -8.84
N ILE A 335 3.27 -14.64 -8.03
CA ILE A 335 2.63 -13.31 -8.13
C ILE A 335 2.84 -12.72 -9.53
N GLU A 336 4.05 -12.82 -10.07
CA GLU A 336 4.36 -12.32 -11.41
C GLU A 336 3.59 -13.07 -12.50
N ALA A 337 3.48 -14.39 -12.41
CA ALA A 337 2.65 -15.18 -13.32
C ALA A 337 1.17 -14.77 -13.25
N ILE A 338 0.61 -14.59 -12.05
CA ILE A 338 -0.77 -14.12 -11.86
C ILE A 338 -0.96 -12.71 -12.45
N ASN A 339 0.03 -11.81 -12.32
CA ASN A 339 -0.03 -10.47 -12.91
C ASN A 339 -0.10 -10.53 -14.44
N GLN A 340 0.69 -11.42 -15.07
CA GLN A 340 0.68 -11.62 -16.51
C GLN A 340 -0.65 -12.21 -16.99
N GLU A 341 -1.18 -13.21 -16.28
CA GLU A 341 -2.51 -13.77 -16.55
C GLU A 341 -3.62 -12.72 -16.40
N LEU A 342 -3.57 -11.90 -15.34
CA LEU A 342 -4.49 -10.79 -15.11
C LEU A 342 -4.42 -9.76 -16.24
N ALA A 343 -3.23 -9.38 -16.69
CA ALA A 343 -3.04 -8.43 -17.79
C ALA A 343 -3.68 -8.98 -19.08
N ALA A 344 -3.38 -10.24 -19.43
CA ALA A 344 -3.97 -10.88 -20.61
C ALA A 344 -5.50 -10.97 -20.53
N LYS A 345 -6.07 -11.29 -19.37
CA LYS A 345 -7.53 -11.33 -19.17
C LYS A 345 -8.17 -9.94 -19.24
N ILE A 346 -7.54 -8.92 -18.68
CA ILE A 346 -8.03 -7.53 -18.75
C ILE A 346 -8.03 -7.03 -20.20
N ASP A 347 -6.99 -7.33 -20.98
CA ASP A 347 -6.95 -6.95 -22.39
C ASP A 347 -8.00 -7.71 -23.21
N GLY A 348 -8.25 -8.99 -22.90
CA GLY A 348 -9.38 -9.73 -23.45
C GLY A 348 -10.75 -9.10 -23.14
N ILE A 349 -10.95 -8.60 -21.91
CA ILE A 349 -12.17 -7.85 -21.55
C ILE A 349 -12.30 -6.59 -22.41
N LYS A 350 -11.23 -5.80 -22.58
CA LYS A 350 -11.26 -4.58 -23.41
C LYS A 350 -11.60 -4.90 -24.87
N GLU A 351 -11.05 -5.98 -25.42
CA GLU A 351 -11.36 -6.42 -26.78
C GLU A 351 -12.84 -6.82 -26.89
N LEU A 352 -13.33 -7.64 -25.97
CA LEU A 352 -14.74 -8.05 -25.92
C LEU A 352 -15.68 -6.85 -25.71
N GLU A 353 -15.31 -5.85 -24.90
CA GLU A 353 -16.07 -4.62 -24.76
C GLU A 353 -16.12 -3.81 -26.08
N GLY A 354 -15.03 -3.78 -26.83
CA GLY A 354 -14.97 -3.19 -28.17
C GLY A 354 -15.90 -3.91 -29.15
N GLN A 355 -15.87 -5.24 -29.16
CA GLN A 355 -16.77 -6.07 -29.95
C GLN A 355 -18.23 -5.87 -29.52
N ARG A 356 -18.50 -5.84 -28.21
CA ARG A 356 -19.82 -5.62 -27.62
C ARG A 356 -20.41 -4.29 -28.08
N LYS A 357 -19.65 -3.19 -27.98
CA LYS A 357 -20.08 -1.87 -28.47
C LYS A 357 -20.41 -1.91 -29.96
N THR A 358 -19.55 -2.52 -30.76
CA THR A 358 -19.74 -2.64 -32.21
C THR A 358 -21.00 -3.46 -32.54
N SER A 359 -21.20 -4.60 -31.90
CA SER A 359 -22.37 -5.46 -32.08
C SER A 359 -23.66 -4.80 -31.60
N MET A 360 -23.62 -4.06 -30.48
CA MET A 360 -24.76 -3.29 -29.98
C MET A 360 -25.15 -2.16 -30.94
N THR A 361 -24.19 -1.41 -31.48
CA THR A 361 -24.47 -0.37 -32.48
C THR A 361 -25.01 -0.96 -33.77
N ARG A 362 -24.51 -2.12 -34.23
CA ARG A 362 -25.08 -2.83 -35.39
C ARG A 362 -26.51 -3.30 -35.14
N LEU A 363 -26.77 -3.82 -33.94
CA LEU A 363 -28.10 -4.24 -33.53
C LEU A 363 -29.06 -3.02 -33.52
N GLU A 364 -28.64 -1.89 -32.93
CA GLU A 364 -29.38 -0.63 -32.96
C GLU A 364 -29.67 -0.16 -34.39
N GLN A 365 -28.66 -0.16 -35.26
CA GLN A 365 -28.80 0.24 -36.66
C GLN A 365 -29.80 -0.65 -37.42
N ALA A 366 -29.78 -1.97 -37.18
CA ALA A 366 -30.72 -2.90 -37.78
C ALA A 366 -32.16 -2.56 -37.37
N PHE A 367 -32.41 -2.25 -36.09
CA PHE A 367 -33.72 -1.80 -35.62
C PHE A 367 -34.20 -0.49 -36.26
N HIS A 368 -33.28 0.39 -36.71
CA HIS A 368 -33.64 1.65 -37.38
C HIS A 368 -33.89 1.50 -38.89
N HIS A 369 -33.44 0.40 -39.51
CA HIS A 369 -33.64 0.16 -40.94
C HIS A 369 -34.98 -0.53 -41.25
N ASP A 370 -35.60 -1.19 -40.26
CA ASP A 370 -36.91 -1.81 -40.43
C ASP A 370 -38.02 -0.76 -40.54
N ASN A 371 -39.06 -1.08 -41.31
CA ASN A 371 -40.15 -0.16 -41.61
C ASN A 371 -40.92 0.23 -40.34
N PRO A 372 -41.17 1.53 -40.09
CA PRO A 372 -41.62 1.96 -38.79
C PRO A 372 -43.11 1.69 -38.49
N GLY A 373 -43.81 1.02 -39.41
CA GLY A 373 -45.16 0.47 -39.20
C GLY A 373 -45.17 -0.90 -38.52
N GLU A 374 -44.08 -1.67 -38.60
CA GLU A 374 -44.01 -3.06 -38.13
C GLU A 374 -43.21 -3.21 -36.82
N HIS A 375 -42.62 -2.11 -36.32
CA HIS A 375 -41.81 -2.08 -35.10
C HIS A 375 -42.52 -2.60 -33.84
N ALA A 376 -43.84 -2.48 -33.73
CA ALA A 376 -44.56 -2.95 -32.54
C ALA A 376 -44.45 -4.47 -32.36
N GLY A 377 -44.52 -5.24 -33.46
CA GLY A 377 -44.38 -6.69 -33.43
C GLY A 377 -42.94 -7.12 -33.12
N VAL A 378 -41.97 -6.49 -33.78
CA VAL A 378 -40.54 -6.77 -33.59
C VAL A 378 -40.07 -6.41 -32.18
N LEU A 379 -40.52 -5.29 -31.60
CA LEU A 379 -40.19 -4.90 -30.22
C LEU A 379 -40.81 -5.84 -29.19
N THR A 380 -42.04 -6.31 -29.41
CA THR A 380 -42.68 -7.28 -28.51
C THR A 380 -41.98 -8.64 -28.56
N TRP A 381 -41.55 -9.08 -29.76
CA TRP A 381 -40.72 -10.27 -29.91
C TRP A 381 -39.36 -10.09 -29.22
N PHE A 382 -38.69 -8.95 -29.42
CA PHE A 382 -37.41 -8.64 -28.80
C PHE A 382 -37.48 -8.63 -27.28
N GLY A 383 -38.53 -8.05 -26.70
CA GLY A 383 -38.78 -8.09 -25.25
C GLY A 383 -38.96 -9.52 -24.72
N ARG A 384 -39.63 -10.40 -25.46
CA ARG A 384 -39.78 -11.83 -25.11
C ARG A 384 -38.47 -12.59 -25.21
N VAL A 385 -37.66 -12.31 -26.24
CA VAL A 385 -36.31 -12.86 -26.38
C VAL A 385 -35.46 -12.48 -25.17
N ILE A 386 -35.45 -11.21 -24.76
CA ILE A 386 -34.68 -10.72 -23.61
C ILE A 386 -34.98 -11.50 -22.33
N GLN A 387 -36.25 -11.86 -22.08
CA GLN A 387 -36.65 -12.62 -20.88
C GLN A 387 -36.07 -14.04 -20.84
N GLN A 388 -35.66 -14.59 -21.99
CA GLN A 388 -35.08 -15.93 -22.11
C GLN A 388 -33.55 -15.91 -22.12
N LEU A 389 -32.94 -14.73 -22.13
CA LEU A 389 -31.49 -14.58 -22.13
C LEU A 389 -30.90 -14.68 -20.70
N PRO A 390 -29.60 -15.01 -20.58
CA PRO A 390 -28.87 -14.92 -19.31
C PRO A 390 -29.02 -13.52 -18.69
N ALA A 391 -29.06 -13.44 -17.36
CA ALA A 391 -29.38 -12.22 -16.63
C ALA A 391 -28.49 -11.03 -17.04
N GLU A 392 -27.20 -11.29 -17.31
CA GLU A 392 -26.23 -10.29 -17.73
C GLU A 392 -26.56 -9.70 -19.10
N ALA A 393 -26.90 -10.55 -20.08
CA ALA A 393 -27.31 -10.11 -21.42
C ALA A 393 -28.71 -9.47 -21.40
N ALA A 394 -29.62 -9.99 -20.56
CA ALA A 394 -30.97 -9.48 -20.43
C ALA A 394 -31.00 -8.05 -19.86
N ALA A 395 -30.17 -7.74 -18.86
CA ALA A 395 -30.09 -6.41 -18.28
C ALA A 395 -29.67 -5.35 -19.31
N GLU A 396 -28.67 -5.66 -20.13
CA GLU A 396 -28.14 -4.74 -21.12
C GLU A 396 -29.06 -4.55 -22.32
N LEU A 397 -29.59 -5.66 -22.85
CA LEU A 397 -30.55 -5.62 -23.95
C LEU A 397 -31.90 -5.05 -23.48
N GLY A 398 -32.24 -5.17 -22.20
CA GLY A 398 -33.39 -4.51 -21.59
C GLY A 398 -33.31 -2.98 -21.69
N GLY A 399 -32.13 -2.41 -21.44
CA GLY A 399 -31.88 -0.97 -21.65
C GLY A 399 -32.03 -0.57 -23.11
N LEU A 400 -31.54 -1.39 -24.04
CA LEU A 400 -31.76 -1.20 -25.48
C LEU A 400 -33.25 -1.17 -25.83
N HIS A 401 -33.99 -2.19 -25.37
CA HIS A 401 -35.42 -2.35 -25.63
C HIS A 401 -36.22 -1.15 -25.14
N GLN A 402 -35.95 -0.66 -23.92
CA GLN A 402 -36.59 0.54 -23.38
C GLN A 402 -36.34 1.78 -24.24
N ARG A 403 -35.09 1.99 -24.71
CA ARG A 403 -34.77 3.10 -25.61
C ARG A 403 -35.52 3.01 -26.93
N LEU A 404 -35.55 1.84 -27.55
CA LEU A 404 -36.26 1.62 -28.81
C LEU A 404 -37.78 1.77 -28.64
N ALA A 405 -38.35 1.30 -27.52
CA ALA A 405 -39.77 1.49 -27.20
C ALA A 405 -40.13 2.97 -27.01
N ALA A 406 -39.28 3.74 -26.34
CA ALA A 406 -39.48 5.19 -26.18
C ALA A 406 -39.42 5.93 -27.52
N ILE A 407 -38.51 5.56 -28.42
CA ILE A 407 -38.44 6.10 -29.79
C ILE A 407 -39.73 5.77 -30.55
N ALA A 408 -40.20 4.52 -30.50
CA ALA A 408 -41.44 4.11 -31.14
C ALA A 408 -42.66 4.88 -30.61
N GLU A 409 -42.74 5.11 -29.30
CA GLU A 409 -43.79 5.92 -28.68
C GLU A 409 -43.72 7.40 -29.12
N GLN A 410 -42.51 7.96 -29.21
CA GLN A 410 -42.31 9.32 -29.71
C GLN A 410 -42.71 9.46 -31.19
N GLU A 411 -42.40 8.47 -32.02
CA GLU A 411 -42.87 8.44 -33.41
C GLU A 411 -44.39 8.35 -33.50
N GLN A 412 -45.03 7.53 -32.66
CA GLN A 412 -46.47 7.43 -32.61
C GLN A 412 -47.11 8.78 -32.23
N LYS A 413 -46.57 9.46 -31.21
CA LYS A 413 -46.97 10.82 -30.83
C LYS A 413 -46.78 11.81 -31.98
N LEU A 414 -45.68 11.73 -32.73
CA LEU A 414 -45.46 12.57 -33.91
C LEU A 414 -46.47 12.25 -35.04
N ARG A 415 -46.86 10.98 -35.23
CA ARG A 415 -47.91 10.59 -36.19
C ARG A 415 -49.27 11.14 -35.77
N GLU A 416 -49.61 11.06 -34.49
CA GLU A 416 -50.83 11.63 -33.93
C GLU A 416 -50.84 13.15 -34.07
N GLN A 417 -49.73 13.83 -33.77
CA GLN A 417 -49.57 15.27 -34.01
C GLN A 417 -49.75 15.62 -35.50
N ARG A 418 -49.15 14.84 -36.41
CA ARG A 418 -49.34 15.02 -37.87
C ARG A 418 -50.78 14.74 -38.32
N ARG A 419 -51.52 13.87 -37.62
CA ARG A 419 -52.95 13.61 -37.88
C ARG A 419 -53.80 14.78 -37.38
N MET A 420 -53.56 15.23 -36.15
CA MET A 420 -54.22 16.40 -35.56
C MET A 420 -53.98 17.69 -36.37
N LEU A 421 -52.77 17.90 -36.90
CA LEU A 421 -52.48 19.03 -37.78
C LEU A 421 -53.28 18.98 -39.08
N ARG A 422 -53.42 17.79 -39.68
CA ARG A 422 -54.26 17.59 -40.88
C ARG A 422 -55.75 17.83 -40.58
N GLU A 423 -56.26 17.31 -39.46
CA GLU A 423 -57.64 17.53 -39.02
C GLU A 423 -57.91 19.01 -38.68
N ARG A 424 -56.96 19.70 -38.05
CA ARG A 424 -57.05 21.15 -37.79
C ARG A 424 -57.03 21.98 -39.06
N GLN A 425 -56.25 21.60 -40.07
CA GLN A 425 -56.26 22.28 -41.38
C GLN A 425 -57.61 22.13 -42.09
N LEU A 426 -58.22 20.95 -42.04
CA LEU A 426 -59.57 20.72 -42.56
C LEU A 426 -60.62 21.54 -41.79
N ALA A 427 -60.54 21.58 -40.45
CA ALA A 427 -61.46 22.39 -39.63
C ALA A 427 -61.34 23.90 -39.92
N LEU A 428 -60.12 24.39 -40.16
CA LEU A 428 -59.89 25.79 -40.56
C LEU A 428 -60.47 26.11 -41.95
N GLN A 429 -60.45 25.16 -42.89
CA GLN A 429 -61.12 25.34 -44.19
C GLN A 429 -62.64 25.45 -44.02
N VAL A 430 -63.25 24.54 -43.25
CA VAL A 430 -64.70 24.58 -42.97
C VAL A 430 -65.10 25.86 -42.23
N SER A 431 -64.30 26.31 -41.26
CA SER A 431 -64.56 27.57 -40.54
C SER A 431 -64.54 28.79 -41.46
N ARG A 432 -63.62 28.84 -42.43
CA ARG A 432 -63.55 29.94 -43.41
C ARG A 432 -64.76 29.93 -44.35
N GLU A 433 -65.23 28.76 -44.74
CA GLU A 433 -66.46 28.63 -45.55
C GLU A 433 -67.69 29.13 -44.77
N VAL A 434 -67.83 28.75 -43.51
CA VAL A 434 -68.93 29.20 -42.64
C VAL A 434 -68.87 30.72 -42.38
N GLU A 435 -67.68 31.29 -42.13
CA GLU A 435 -67.50 32.74 -41.97
C GLU A 435 -67.89 33.51 -43.24
N SER A 436 -67.53 33.01 -44.42
CA SER A 436 -67.90 33.64 -45.70
C SER A 436 -69.42 33.69 -45.91
N GLN A 437 -70.13 32.63 -45.50
CA GLN A 437 -71.59 32.56 -45.57
C GLN A 437 -72.26 33.53 -44.57
N TYR A 438 -71.71 33.65 -43.36
CA TYR A 438 -72.21 34.58 -42.35
C TYR A 438 -72.02 36.05 -42.76
N GLN A 439 -70.88 36.40 -43.35
CA GLN A 439 -70.62 37.74 -43.88
C GLN A 439 -71.55 38.08 -45.07
N ALA A 440 -71.84 37.13 -45.95
CA ALA A 440 -72.77 37.32 -47.06
C ALA A 440 -74.22 37.59 -46.57
N LEU A 441 -74.65 36.91 -45.50
CA LEU A 441 -75.94 37.14 -44.85
C LEU A 441 -76.02 38.54 -44.21
N GLN A 442 -74.98 38.98 -43.51
CA GLN A 442 -74.94 40.32 -42.92
C GLN A 442 -74.95 41.44 -43.98
N ALA A 443 -74.24 41.25 -45.10
CA ALA A 443 -74.25 42.21 -46.20
C ALA A 443 -75.63 42.35 -46.85
N LYS A 444 -76.40 41.25 -46.93
CA LYS A 444 -77.77 41.27 -47.46
C LYS A 444 -78.73 42.05 -46.54
N GLN A 445 -78.63 41.85 -45.23
CA GLN A 445 -79.44 42.59 -44.26
C GLN A 445 -79.17 44.09 -44.27
N ARG A 446 -77.90 44.51 -44.43
CA ARG A 446 -77.54 45.94 -44.55
C ARG A 446 -78.14 46.59 -45.80
N ARG A 447 -78.09 45.91 -46.96
CA ARG A 447 -78.69 46.42 -48.21
C ARG A 447 -80.19 46.61 -48.10
N GLU A 448 -80.89 45.72 -47.40
CA GLU A 448 -82.32 45.85 -47.15
C GLU A 448 -82.64 47.05 -46.25
N GLN A 449 -81.86 47.27 -45.19
CA GLN A 449 -82.01 48.45 -44.32
C GLN A 449 -81.74 49.76 -45.07
N ASP A 450 -80.68 49.82 -45.87
CA ASP A 450 -80.35 51.01 -46.68
C ASP A 450 -81.45 51.32 -47.71
N SER A 451 -82.06 50.30 -48.31
CA SER A 451 -83.17 50.50 -49.26
C SER A 451 -84.43 51.07 -48.61
N LYS A 452 -84.71 50.68 -47.37
CA LYS A 452 -85.83 51.21 -46.58
C LYS A 452 -85.58 52.65 -46.13
N ALA A 453 -84.34 52.97 -45.77
CA ALA A 453 -83.94 54.33 -45.39
C ALA A 453 -84.09 55.32 -46.56
N ARG A 454 -83.58 54.98 -47.75
CA ARG A 454 -83.73 55.84 -48.95
C ARG A 454 -85.19 56.11 -49.31
N ARG A 455 -86.03 55.07 -49.21
CA ARG A 455 -87.46 55.21 -49.51
C ARG A 455 -88.19 56.11 -48.49
N ALA A 456 -87.76 56.13 -47.23
CA ALA A 456 -88.29 57.05 -46.24
C ALA A 456 -87.85 58.50 -46.51
N GLU A 457 -86.60 58.74 -46.92
CA GLU A 457 -86.10 60.07 -47.29
C GLU A 457 -86.83 60.65 -48.52
N GLU A 458 -87.12 59.82 -49.52
CA GLU A 458 -87.92 60.21 -50.68
C GLU A 458 -89.34 60.68 -50.26
N LEU A 459 -89.99 59.96 -49.34
CA LEU A 459 -91.31 60.32 -48.83
C LEU A 459 -91.30 61.62 -48.02
N VAL A 460 -90.27 61.86 -47.21
CA VAL A 460 -90.10 63.13 -46.47
C VAL A 460 -89.92 64.29 -47.45
N THR A 461 -89.11 64.09 -48.50
CA THR A 461 -88.88 65.12 -49.53
C THR A 461 -90.18 65.46 -50.26
N GLN A 462 -90.98 64.45 -50.62
CA GLN A 462 -92.29 64.65 -51.23
C GLN A 462 -93.25 65.38 -50.29
N ALA A 463 -93.27 65.05 -49.00
CA ALA A 463 -94.10 65.73 -48.01
C ALA A 463 -93.81 67.24 -47.95
N HIS A 464 -92.54 67.63 -47.96
CA HIS A 464 -92.17 69.05 -48.01
C HIS A 464 -92.62 69.75 -49.30
N GLN A 465 -92.60 69.06 -50.45
CA GLN A 465 -93.11 69.60 -51.71
C GLN A 465 -94.63 69.84 -51.66
N PHE A 466 -95.41 68.89 -51.10
CA PHE A 466 -96.86 69.05 -50.91
C PHE A 466 -97.20 70.20 -49.96
N ALA A 467 -96.42 70.34 -48.87
CA ALA A 467 -96.57 71.44 -47.94
C ALA A 467 -96.33 72.82 -48.59
N GLY A 468 -95.32 72.93 -49.45
CA GLY A 468 -95.04 74.15 -50.21
C GLY A 468 -96.17 74.55 -51.16
N ARG A 469 -97.03 73.61 -51.55
CA ARG A 469 -98.24 73.84 -52.37
C ARG A 469 -99.50 74.10 -51.55
N GLY A 470 -99.41 74.12 -50.22
CA GLY A 470 -100.55 74.27 -49.31
C GLY A 470 -101.38 73.00 -49.10
N GLN A 471 -100.94 71.85 -49.62
CA GLN A 471 -101.62 70.55 -49.49
C GLN A 471 -101.15 69.83 -48.21
N TYR A 472 -101.49 70.41 -47.05
CA TYR A 472 -100.98 69.93 -45.76
C TYR A 472 -101.47 68.52 -45.39
N ASP A 473 -102.68 68.12 -45.79
CA ASP A 473 -103.22 66.80 -45.46
C ASP A 473 -102.46 65.65 -46.17
N GLU A 474 -102.03 65.88 -47.41
CA GLU A 474 -101.24 64.92 -48.19
C GLU A 474 -99.80 64.83 -47.66
N ALA A 475 -99.21 65.98 -47.30
CA ALA A 475 -97.88 66.03 -46.69
C ALA A 475 -97.82 65.24 -45.37
N LEU A 476 -98.85 65.35 -44.52
CA LEU A 476 -98.92 64.63 -43.25
C LEU A 476 -99.06 63.11 -43.43
N GLN A 477 -99.78 62.65 -44.45
CA GLN A 477 -99.89 61.22 -44.76
C GLN A 477 -98.56 60.62 -45.22
N LEU A 478 -97.80 61.35 -46.05
CA LEU A 478 -96.48 60.89 -46.53
C LEU A 478 -95.46 60.79 -45.39
N LEU A 479 -95.48 61.73 -44.43
CA LEU A 479 -94.63 61.63 -43.24
C LEU A 479 -95.03 60.46 -42.33
N ALA A 480 -96.32 60.17 -42.19
CA ALA A 480 -96.77 59.00 -41.46
C ALA A 480 -96.27 57.68 -42.10
N GLN A 481 -96.28 57.59 -43.43
CA GLN A 481 -95.70 56.44 -44.15
C GLN A 481 -94.18 56.34 -43.97
N ALA A 482 -93.46 57.46 -44.09
CA ALA A 482 -92.02 57.50 -43.87
C ALA A 482 -91.62 57.01 -42.46
N GLN A 483 -92.40 57.39 -41.45
CA GLN A 483 -92.18 56.99 -40.05
C GLN A 483 -92.29 55.48 -39.84
N THR A 484 -93.18 54.79 -40.56
CA THR A 484 -93.32 53.32 -40.47
C THR A 484 -92.18 52.56 -41.16
N LEU A 485 -91.56 53.15 -42.19
CA LEU A 485 -90.53 52.49 -42.99
C LEU A 485 -89.13 52.60 -42.39
N ASN A 486 -88.84 53.68 -41.66
CA ASN A 486 -87.51 53.90 -41.07
C ASN A 486 -87.58 54.25 -39.56
N PRO A 487 -87.75 53.23 -38.68
CA PRO A 487 -87.83 53.44 -37.23
C PRO A 487 -86.66 54.21 -36.61
N PRO A 488 -85.38 54.07 -37.02
CA PRO A 488 -84.29 54.85 -36.41
C PRO A 488 -84.36 56.35 -36.74
N GLN A 489 -85.03 56.77 -37.82
CA GLN A 489 -85.26 58.18 -38.15
C GLN A 489 -86.66 58.67 -37.73
N ALA A 490 -87.46 57.85 -37.05
CA ALA A 490 -88.84 58.17 -36.69
C ALA A 490 -88.98 59.45 -35.85
N GLN A 491 -87.98 59.78 -35.02
CA GLN A 491 -87.97 61.01 -34.22
C GLN A 491 -87.80 62.27 -35.09
N ALA A 492 -86.92 62.23 -36.08
CA ALA A 492 -86.72 63.35 -37.01
C ALA A 492 -87.96 63.57 -37.89
N ILE A 493 -88.58 62.48 -38.35
CA ILE A 493 -89.81 62.52 -39.16
C ILE A 493 -90.99 63.04 -38.33
N ALA A 494 -91.07 62.70 -37.04
CA ALA A 494 -92.08 63.23 -36.13
C ALA A 494 -91.92 64.75 -35.94
N ALA A 495 -90.70 65.25 -35.76
CA ALA A 495 -90.44 66.68 -35.65
C ALA A 495 -90.88 67.46 -36.91
N ALA A 496 -90.61 66.92 -38.10
CA ALA A 496 -91.05 67.52 -39.37
C ALA A 496 -92.59 67.54 -39.51
N ARG A 497 -93.27 66.53 -38.95
CA ARG A 497 -94.73 66.46 -38.93
C ARG A 497 -95.33 67.55 -38.02
N ASP A 498 -94.74 67.77 -36.86
CA ASP A 498 -95.19 68.79 -35.90
C ASP A 498 -95.00 70.20 -36.45
N GLU A 499 -93.88 70.46 -37.14
CA GLU A 499 -93.63 71.72 -37.85
C GLU A 499 -94.67 71.98 -38.95
N LEU A 500 -95.08 70.94 -39.67
CA LEU A 500 -96.13 71.05 -40.69
C LEU A 500 -97.52 71.34 -40.12
N LEU A 501 -97.85 70.79 -38.96
CA LEU A 501 -99.09 71.11 -38.27
C LEU A 501 -99.12 72.58 -37.84
N MET A 502 -98.02 73.08 -37.28
CA MET A 502 -97.90 74.48 -36.88
C MET A 502 -98.02 75.46 -38.06
N THR A 503 -97.40 75.14 -39.20
CA THR A 503 -97.50 75.97 -40.41
C THR A 503 -98.90 75.96 -41.01
N ARG A 504 -99.58 74.80 -41.06
CA ARG A 504 -100.99 74.69 -41.46
C ARG A 504 -101.89 75.58 -40.60
N GLU A 505 -101.77 75.50 -39.28
CA GLU A 505 -102.57 76.30 -38.36
C GLU A 505 -102.33 77.81 -38.55
N ARG A 506 -101.08 78.21 -38.78
CA ARG A 506 -100.73 79.60 -39.04
C ARG A 506 -101.36 80.13 -40.34
N VAL A 507 -101.27 79.38 -41.43
CA VAL A 507 -101.87 79.75 -42.73
C VAL A 507 -103.40 79.79 -42.63
N GLN A 508 -104.00 78.87 -41.89
CA GLN A 508 -105.44 78.86 -41.67
C GLN A 508 -105.91 80.10 -40.88
N ARG A 509 -105.18 80.51 -39.83
CA ARG A 509 -105.48 81.75 -39.10
C ARG A 509 -105.33 82.99 -39.97
N GLN A 510 -104.26 83.09 -40.77
CA GLN A 510 -104.07 84.21 -41.70
C GLN A 510 -105.20 84.30 -42.74
N THR A 511 -105.66 83.16 -43.26
CA THR A 511 -106.79 83.14 -44.20
C THR A 511 -108.06 83.65 -43.55
N GLN A 512 -108.30 83.28 -42.29
CA GLN A 512 -109.46 83.73 -41.53
C GLN A 512 -109.38 85.23 -41.16
N THR A 513 -108.20 85.76 -40.80
CA THR A 513 -108.04 87.20 -40.53
C THR A 513 -108.29 88.04 -41.79
N VAL A 514 -107.82 87.58 -42.95
CA VAL A 514 -108.09 88.26 -44.24
C VAL A 514 -109.60 88.26 -44.55
N GLN A 515 -110.32 87.16 -44.27
CA GLN A 515 -111.77 87.11 -44.45
C GLN A 515 -112.50 88.10 -43.53
N VAL A 516 -112.04 88.25 -42.29
CA VAL A 516 -112.57 89.23 -41.33
C VAL A 516 -112.31 90.66 -41.79
N GLU A 517 -111.09 90.97 -42.24
CA GLU A 517 -110.76 92.29 -42.80
C GLU A 517 -111.61 92.64 -44.03
N GLN A 518 -111.87 91.66 -44.90
CA GLN A 518 -112.76 91.82 -46.05
C GLN A 518 -114.21 92.09 -45.62
N LEU A 519 -114.71 91.38 -44.61
CA LEU A 519 -116.03 91.62 -44.03
C LEU A 519 -116.13 92.98 -43.35
N PHE A 520 -115.10 93.40 -42.63
CA PHE A 520 -115.02 94.72 -42.01
C PHE A 520 -114.99 95.85 -43.06
N SER A 521 -114.17 95.69 -44.09
CA SER A 521 -114.13 96.63 -45.23
C SER A 521 -115.48 96.73 -45.93
N ARG A 522 -116.20 95.61 -46.04
CA ARG A 522 -117.57 95.58 -46.60
C ARG A 522 -118.56 96.30 -45.66
N ALA A 523 -118.48 96.07 -44.35
CA ALA A 523 -119.30 96.73 -43.35
C ALA A 523 -119.12 98.26 -43.39
N MET A 524 -117.87 98.73 -43.46
CA MET A 524 -117.51 100.15 -43.59
C MET A 524 -118.12 100.80 -44.84
N LYS A 525 -118.03 100.16 -46.01
CA LYS A 525 -118.63 100.70 -47.24
C LYS A 525 -120.15 100.83 -47.15
N VAL A 526 -120.83 99.88 -46.50
CA VAL A 526 -122.29 99.92 -46.31
C VAL A 526 -122.67 101.03 -45.31
N PHE A 527 -121.86 101.23 -44.27
CA PHE A 527 -122.02 102.32 -43.31
C PHE A 527 -121.90 103.70 -43.97
N GLU A 528 -120.89 103.90 -44.81
CA GLU A 528 -120.65 105.17 -45.53
C GLU A 528 -121.78 105.54 -46.51
N GLN A 529 -122.50 104.53 -47.03
CA GLN A 529 -123.66 104.73 -47.90
C GLN A 529 -124.94 105.13 -47.14
N GLY A 530 -124.88 105.27 -45.81
CA GLY A 530 -126.02 105.62 -44.95
C GLY A 530 -126.97 104.45 -44.64
N ARG A 531 -126.61 103.21 -45.00
CA ARG A 531 -127.41 102.00 -44.74
C ARG A 531 -127.08 101.40 -43.38
N TYR A 532 -127.47 102.09 -42.31
CA TYR A 532 -127.01 101.77 -40.96
C TYR A 532 -127.43 100.39 -40.44
N GLU A 533 -128.65 99.93 -40.72
CA GLU A 533 -129.11 98.61 -40.25
C GLU A 533 -128.30 97.45 -40.84
N GLU A 534 -127.99 97.51 -42.14
CA GLU A 534 -127.14 96.52 -42.80
C GLU A 534 -125.68 96.60 -42.33
N ALA A 535 -125.19 97.80 -42.07
CA ALA A 535 -123.85 97.99 -41.52
C ALA A 535 -123.72 97.36 -40.13
N VAL A 536 -124.72 97.55 -39.25
CA VAL A 536 -124.74 96.93 -37.91
C VAL A 536 -124.74 95.40 -38.01
N ALA A 537 -125.55 94.82 -38.91
CA ALA A 537 -125.54 93.37 -39.12
C ALA A 537 -124.18 92.84 -39.60
N LEU A 538 -123.50 93.58 -40.49
CA LEU A 538 -122.16 93.21 -40.97
C LEU A 538 -121.08 93.40 -39.89
N PHE A 539 -121.14 94.48 -39.10
CA PHE A 539 -120.23 94.64 -37.96
C PHE A 539 -120.45 93.56 -36.90
N GLN A 540 -121.69 93.13 -36.66
CA GLN A 540 -121.96 92.01 -35.78
C GLN A 540 -121.33 90.70 -36.30
N GLN A 541 -121.38 90.45 -37.62
CA GLN A 541 -120.68 89.31 -38.22
C GLN A 541 -119.16 89.41 -38.09
N VAL A 542 -118.59 90.61 -38.22
CA VAL A 542 -117.16 90.84 -37.98
C VAL A 542 -116.82 90.55 -36.52
N ILE A 543 -117.59 91.08 -35.56
CA ILE A 543 -117.40 90.82 -34.13
C ILE A 543 -117.53 89.33 -33.82
N ASP A 544 -118.51 88.63 -34.40
CA ASP A 544 -118.69 87.19 -34.20
C ASP A 544 -117.54 86.37 -34.80
N GLN A 545 -116.96 86.81 -35.92
CA GLN A 545 -115.78 86.17 -36.52
C GLN A 545 -114.48 86.52 -35.80
N GLU A 546 -114.30 87.77 -35.37
CA GLU A 546 -113.19 88.19 -34.51
C GLU A 546 -113.23 87.49 -33.16
N ALA A 547 -114.40 87.30 -32.56
CA ALA A 547 -114.56 86.54 -31.31
C ALA A 547 -114.15 85.07 -31.49
N LYS A 548 -114.40 84.47 -32.67
CA LYS A 548 -113.93 83.12 -33.03
C LYS A 548 -112.42 83.06 -33.31
N LEU A 549 -111.80 84.17 -33.68
CA LEU A 549 -110.34 84.30 -33.91
C LEU A 549 -109.57 84.66 -32.63
N GLY A 550 -110.18 85.46 -31.75
CA GLY A 550 -109.63 86.06 -30.55
C GLY A 550 -109.87 85.24 -29.27
N THR A 551 -110.61 84.14 -29.34
CA THR A 551 -110.58 83.13 -28.29
C THR A 551 -109.35 82.24 -28.52
N PRO A 552 -108.28 82.34 -27.70
CA PRO A 552 -107.24 81.33 -27.71
C PRO A 552 -107.90 80.01 -27.33
N ARG A 553 -108.04 79.13 -28.33
CA ARG A 553 -108.51 77.76 -28.15
C ARG A 553 -107.63 77.15 -27.05
N PRO A 554 -108.19 76.65 -25.95
CA PRO A 554 -107.40 76.02 -24.89
C PRO A 554 -106.60 74.89 -25.55
N MET A 555 -105.27 74.99 -25.51
CA MET A 555 -104.39 73.88 -25.84
C MET A 555 -104.58 72.83 -24.75
N ALA A 556 -105.63 72.03 -24.95
CA ALA A 556 -105.86 70.81 -24.22
C ALA A 556 -104.65 69.90 -24.47
N GLY A 557 -103.85 69.75 -23.42
CA GLY A 557 -103.56 68.44 -22.84
C GLY A 557 -102.78 67.44 -23.68
N GLY A 558 -101.70 66.95 -23.06
CA GLY A 558 -101.10 65.65 -23.34
C GLY A 558 -99.86 65.77 -24.19
N GLY A 559 -98.71 65.26 -23.79
CA GLY A 559 -98.48 64.20 -22.83
C GLY A 559 -97.23 63.47 -23.30
N ARG A 560 -96.24 63.47 -22.42
CA ARG A 560 -94.97 62.71 -22.39
C ARG A 560 -95.06 61.28 -22.95
N PRO A 561 -93.93 60.66 -23.36
CA PRO A 561 -92.80 60.34 -22.47
C PRO A 561 -91.67 61.36 -22.43
#